data_AF-A0AAW7YEP3-F1
#
_entry.id   AF-A0AAW7YEP3-F1
#
_cell.length_a   1.000
_cell.length_b   1.000
_cell.length_c   1.000
_cell.angle_alpha   90.00
_cell.angle_beta   90.00
_cell.angle_gamma   90.00
#
_symmetry.space_group_name_H-M   'P 1'
#
loop_
_entity.id
_entity.type
_entity.pdbx_description
1 polymer ?
#
loop_
_entity_poly.entity_id
_entity_poly.type
_entity_poly.pdbx_seq_one_letter_code
_entity_poly.pdbx_strand_id
1 'polypeptide(L)'
;MLPPLSTLACFKTVDAIVPITAGLSSQCYQVFADNKCFFAKQVTTTDEPLVNIYAASKNISPSVIYHDNHWLITEFIAGDNLSLAQETLDKKIMLATKLMAQCHQLKVNVNKQVPENVIGSFMNEQAFLAQQFSTQQQNALLRCSKDIITSLNATADTTSKGHTNLVCCHGDINFSNIVLSLDQTAYLVDYECVCLAPAEYDLAMLVAVNNLNEDKLSLVIKLYQKHIHGDINQTRVKDYLQFCYFINGLWYAQAYNKSNLQQFVHLAKQQWQHLPFQQNLFFNI
;
A
#
# COMPACT_ATOMS: atom_id res chain seq x y z
N MET A 1 15.60 24.47 3.63
CA MET A 1 16.57 23.58 2.96
C MET A 1 16.46 22.21 3.60
N LEU A 2 16.36 21.15 2.80
CA LEU A 2 16.36 19.78 3.29
C LEU A 2 17.75 19.49 3.91
N PRO A 3 17.86 19.14 5.20
CA PRO A 3 19.16 18.81 5.78
C PRO A 3 19.74 17.59 5.07
N PRO A 4 21.05 17.59 4.73
CA PRO A 4 21.69 16.42 4.14
C PRO A 4 21.57 15.21 5.08
N LEU A 5 21.26 14.04 4.52
CA LEU A 5 21.08 12.80 5.28
C LEU A 5 22.28 12.46 6.18
N SER A 6 23.50 12.79 5.73
CA SER A 6 24.73 12.58 6.50
C SER A 6 24.88 13.47 7.74
N THR A 7 24.04 14.49 7.90
CA THR A 7 24.09 15.48 8.99
C THR A 7 23.03 15.25 10.06
N LEU A 8 22.19 14.22 9.92
CA LEU A 8 21.17 13.90 10.91
C LEU A 8 21.81 13.53 12.25
N ALA A 9 21.22 14.04 13.34
CA ALA A 9 21.76 13.91 14.70
C ALA A 9 21.84 12.46 15.22
N CYS A 10 21.18 11.52 14.53
CA CYS A 10 21.24 10.10 14.87
C CYS A 10 22.52 9.40 14.42
N PHE A 11 23.30 10.02 13.53
CA PHE A 11 24.58 9.49 13.06
C PHE A 11 25.74 10.27 13.69
N LYS A 12 26.74 9.57 14.24
CA LYS A 12 27.98 10.23 14.69
C LYS A 12 29.01 10.29 13.56
N THR A 13 29.11 9.22 12.77
CA THR A 13 29.98 9.15 11.60
C THR A 13 29.29 8.33 10.51
N VAL A 14 29.22 8.89 9.31
CA VAL A 14 28.64 8.25 8.13
C VAL A 14 29.76 7.85 7.20
N ASP A 15 29.87 6.54 6.93
CA ASP A 15 30.89 5.96 6.07
C ASP A 15 30.44 6.00 4.60
N ALA A 16 29.17 5.64 4.34
CA ALA A 16 28.61 5.62 3.00
C ALA A 16 27.09 5.76 3.01
N ILE A 17 26.56 6.36 1.94
CA ILE A 17 25.13 6.42 1.64
C ILE A 17 24.94 5.85 0.24
N VAL A 18 24.16 4.78 0.13
CA VAL A 18 23.92 4.07 -1.12
C VAL A 18 22.43 4.17 -1.48
N PRO A 19 22.06 4.74 -2.64
CA PRO A 19 20.66 4.79 -3.06
C PRO A 19 20.08 3.39 -3.22
N ILE A 20 18.86 3.20 -2.74
CA ILE A 20 18.05 2.02 -3.01
C ILE A 20 17.17 2.36 -4.20
N THR A 21 17.45 1.74 -5.34
CA THR A 21 16.70 1.98 -6.59
C THR A 21 15.43 1.13 -6.70
N ALA A 22 15.12 0.35 -5.67
CA ALA A 22 13.88 -0.42 -5.57
C ALA A 22 12.79 0.43 -4.88
N GLY A 23 11.59 0.47 -5.48
CA GLY A 23 10.51 1.37 -5.06
C GLY A 23 10.42 2.62 -5.94
N LEU A 24 9.23 3.20 -6.09
CA LEU A 24 8.96 4.31 -7.03
C LEU A 24 8.40 5.56 -6.37
N SER A 25 7.86 5.45 -5.16
CA SER A 25 7.11 6.52 -4.50
C SER A 25 7.98 7.47 -3.70
N SER A 26 9.07 6.96 -3.12
CA SER A 26 9.93 7.72 -2.21
C SER A 26 11.42 7.44 -2.45
N GLN A 27 12.26 8.42 -2.12
CA GLN A 27 13.71 8.23 -2.16
C GLN A 27 14.17 7.44 -0.94
N CYS A 28 14.80 6.28 -1.19
CA CYS A 28 15.28 5.38 -0.16
C CYS A 28 16.79 5.19 -0.28
N TYR A 29 17.46 5.01 0.85
CA TYR A 29 18.91 4.86 0.94
C TYR A 29 19.28 3.83 2.00
N GLN A 30 20.35 3.09 1.74
CA GLN A 30 21.08 2.34 2.74
C GLN A 30 22.19 3.25 3.28
N VAL A 31 22.21 3.46 4.60
CA VAL A 31 23.19 4.32 5.27
C VAL A 31 24.09 3.44 6.14
N PHE A 32 25.38 3.44 5.82
CA PHE A 32 26.42 2.82 6.63
C PHE A 32 26.99 3.89 7.56
N ALA A 33 26.71 3.75 8.85
CA ALA A 33 27.11 4.72 9.87
C ALA A 33 27.33 4.01 11.20
N ASP A 34 28.28 4.50 11.99
CA ASP A 34 28.54 4.03 13.35
C ASP A 34 28.72 2.49 13.46
N ASN A 35 29.37 1.87 12.47
CA ASN A 35 29.54 0.41 12.30
C ASN A 35 28.21 -0.37 12.16
N LYS A 36 27.14 0.29 11.73
CA LYS A 36 25.82 -0.29 11.50
C LYS A 36 25.29 0.08 10.11
N CYS A 37 24.23 -0.61 9.72
CA CYS A 37 23.49 -0.33 8.51
C CYS A 37 22.07 0.11 8.87
N PHE A 38 21.61 1.18 8.23
CA PHE A 38 20.29 1.76 8.41
C PHE A 38 19.55 1.88 7.09
N PHE A 39 18.24 1.83 7.17
CA PHE A 39 17.37 2.20 6.06
C PHE A 39 16.90 3.64 6.29
N ALA A 40 17.07 4.49 5.29
CA ALA A 40 16.63 5.87 5.31
C ALA A 40 15.63 6.11 4.18
N LYS A 41 14.44 6.59 4.54
CA LYS A 41 13.37 6.95 3.60
C LYS A 41 13.04 8.43 3.73
N GLN A 42 12.92 9.12 2.61
CA GLN A 42 12.34 10.45 2.59
C GLN A 42 10.83 10.36 2.82
N VAL A 43 10.34 11.05 3.84
CA VAL A 43 8.95 11.01 4.27
C VAL A 43 8.10 11.89 3.36
N THR A 44 6.96 11.36 2.92
CA THR A 44 5.99 12.06 2.05
C THR A 44 4.69 12.40 2.76
N THR A 45 4.41 11.79 3.92
CA THR A 45 3.20 12.01 4.71
C THR A 45 3.51 12.21 6.19
N THR A 46 2.64 12.94 6.90
CA THR A 46 2.80 13.17 8.34
C THR A 46 2.51 11.93 9.20
N ASP A 47 1.71 11.01 8.66
CA ASP A 47 1.19 9.85 9.41
C ASP A 47 2.20 8.68 9.40
N GLU A 48 3.02 8.55 8.35
CA GLU A 48 3.93 7.43 8.17
C GLU A 48 4.95 7.27 9.31
N PRO A 49 5.70 8.31 9.75
CA PRO A 49 6.64 8.15 10.87
C PRO A 49 5.94 7.76 12.17
N LEU A 50 4.77 8.34 12.42
CA LEU A 50 3.98 8.04 13.62
C LEU A 50 3.61 6.56 13.65
N VAL A 51 3.05 6.03 12.57
CA VAL A 51 2.62 4.62 12.51
C VAL A 51 3.82 3.67 12.61
N ASN A 52 4.94 3.99 11.96
CA ASN A 52 6.17 3.20 12.08
C ASN A 52 6.64 3.07 13.54
N ILE A 53 6.57 4.14 14.35
CA ILE A 53 6.94 4.08 15.78
C ILE A 53 6.05 3.11 16.54
N TYR A 54 4.73 3.18 16.32
CA TYR A 54 3.78 2.28 16.98
C TYR A 54 3.92 0.83 16.50
N ALA A 55 4.08 0.62 15.20
CA ALA A 55 4.31 -0.70 14.61
C ALA A 55 5.62 -1.34 15.11
N ALA A 56 6.70 -0.56 15.19
CA ALA A 56 7.98 -0.98 15.73
C ALA A 56 7.87 -1.41 17.21
N SER A 57 7.10 -0.66 18.03
CA SER A 57 6.86 -1.02 19.44
C SER A 57 6.14 -2.37 19.63
N LYS A 58 5.55 -2.90 18.55
CA LYS A 58 4.85 -4.19 18.51
C LYS A 58 5.59 -5.25 17.68
N ASN A 59 6.82 -4.96 17.22
CA ASN A 59 7.60 -5.81 16.31
C ASN A 59 6.86 -6.15 15.01
N ILE A 60 6.07 -5.20 14.48
CA ILE A 60 5.38 -5.34 13.19
C ILE A 60 6.26 -4.75 12.08
N SER A 61 6.95 -3.65 12.36
CA SER A 61 7.90 -2.98 11.46
C SER A 61 9.29 -2.94 12.10
N PRO A 62 10.34 -2.59 11.32
CA PRO A 62 11.70 -2.41 11.85
C PRO A 62 11.76 -1.29 12.91
N SER A 63 12.76 -1.37 13.79
CA SER A 63 12.98 -0.38 14.84
C SER A 63 13.19 1.02 14.25
N VAL A 64 12.48 2.03 14.74
CA VAL A 64 12.68 3.44 14.35
C VAL A 64 13.84 4.02 15.16
N ILE A 65 14.86 4.53 14.48
CA ILE A 65 16.08 5.11 15.06
C ILE A 65 15.95 6.63 15.13
N TYR A 66 15.37 7.23 14.10
CA TYR A 66 15.18 8.67 13.98
C TYR A 66 14.01 8.98 13.06
N HIS A 67 13.33 10.09 13.32
CA HIS A 67 12.41 10.66 12.36
C HIS A 67 12.33 12.18 12.52
N ASP A 68 12.00 12.86 11.42
CA ASP A 68 11.53 14.24 11.41
C ASP A 68 10.49 14.41 10.30
N ASN A 69 10.21 15.65 9.90
CA ASN A 69 9.26 15.93 8.82
C ASN A 69 9.78 15.53 7.42
N HIS A 70 11.03 15.08 7.30
CA HIS A 70 11.69 14.83 6.02
C HIS A 70 12.26 13.41 5.90
N TRP A 71 12.72 12.83 6.99
CA TRP A 71 13.44 11.57 7.03
C TRP A 71 12.84 10.64 8.06
N LEU A 72 12.75 9.37 7.70
CA LEU A 72 12.50 8.25 8.59
C LEU A 72 13.70 7.32 8.48
N ILE A 73 14.37 7.08 9.61
CA ILE A 73 15.53 6.20 9.73
C ILE A 73 15.13 5.01 10.58
N THR A 74 15.24 3.82 10.01
CA THR A 74 14.98 2.56 10.70
C THR A 74 16.22 1.67 10.70
N GLU A 75 16.17 0.63 11.51
CA GLU A 75 17.04 -0.52 11.33
C GLU A 75 16.93 -1.04 9.88
N PHE A 76 18.07 -1.37 9.29
CA PHE A 76 18.10 -2.08 8.01
C PHE A 76 17.91 -3.57 8.24
N ILE A 77 16.84 -4.13 7.69
CA ILE A 77 16.58 -5.57 7.76
C ILE A 77 17.27 -6.27 6.59
N ALA A 78 18.27 -7.10 6.89
CA ALA A 78 18.87 -7.97 5.89
C ALA A 78 17.93 -9.12 5.55
N GLY A 79 17.53 -9.22 4.29
CA GLY A 79 16.62 -10.23 3.78
C GLY A 79 15.96 -9.81 2.47
N ASP A 80 15.13 -10.69 1.92
CA ASP A 80 14.35 -10.41 0.71
C ASP A 80 12.94 -9.96 1.08
N ASN A 81 12.33 -9.13 0.25
CA ASN A 81 10.89 -8.93 0.35
C ASN A 81 10.12 -10.18 -0.13
N LEU A 82 8.84 -10.31 0.23
CA LEU A 82 8.06 -11.47 -0.15
C LEU A 82 7.83 -11.58 -1.66
N SER A 83 7.98 -10.53 -2.47
CA SER A 83 7.85 -10.67 -3.93
C SER A 83 9.05 -11.42 -4.52
N LEU A 84 10.24 -11.28 -3.92
CA LEU A 84 11.48 -11.95 -4.32
C LEU A 84 11.75 -13.26 -3.55
N ALA A 85 11.22 -13.40 -2.33
CA ALA A 85 11.45 -14.57 -1.50
C ALA A 85 10.94 -15.88 -2.15
N GLN A 86 11.73 -16.95 -1.99
CA GLN A 86 11.45 -18.30 -2.46
C GLN A 86 10.43 -19.04 -1.57
N GLU A 87 9.30 -18.38 -1.33
CA GLU A 87 8.20 -18.90 -0.51
C GLU A 87 7.00 -19.28 -1.37
N THR A 88 6.23 -20.26 -0.90
CA THR A 88 4.95 -20.60 -1.54
C THR A 88 3.98 -19.42 -1.43
N LEU A 89 3.11 -19.26 -2.43
CA LEU A 89 2.09 -18.21 -2.42
C LEU A 89 1.23 -18.24 -1.16
N ASP A 90 0.80 -19.42 -0.73
CA ASP A 90 -0.02 -19.58 0.48
C ASP A 90 0.73 -19.13 1.75
N LYS A 91 2.05 -19.38 1.83
CA LYS A 91 2.88 -18.87 2.94
C LYS A 91 3.03 -17.34 2.88
N LYS A 92 3.19 -16.75 1.69
CA LYS A 92 3.21 -15.28 1.52
C LYS A 92 1.89 -14.65 1.99
N ILE A 93 0.75 -15.23 1.60
CA ILE A 93 -0.58 -14.78 2.05
C ILE A 93 -0.72 -14.90 3.57
N MET A 94 -0.28 -16.02 4.17
CA MET A 94 -0.32 -16.22 5.61
C MET A 94 0.50 -15.16 6.36
N LEU A 95 1.73 -14.87 5.92
CA LEU A 95 2.56 -13.84 6.54
C LEU A 95 1.93 -12.46 6.41
N ALA A 96 1.45 -12.10 5.21
CA ALA A 96 0.83 -10.82 4.95
C ALA A 96 -0.45 -10.60 5.77
N THR A 97 -1.34 -11.59 5.83
CA THR A 97 -2.60 -11.50 6.60
C THR A 97 -2.35 -11.44 8.11
N LYS A 98 -1.32 -12.12 8.63
CA LYS A 98 -0.90 -11.99 10.02
C LYS A 98 -0.44 -10.56 10.33
N LEU A 99 0.48 -10.01 9.54
CA LEU A 99 1.00 -8.65 9.72
C LEU A 99 -0.09 -7.59 9.57
N MET A 100 -0.97 -7.74 8.57
CA MET A 100 -2.16 -6.90 8.36
C MET A 100 -3.05 -6.89 9.61
N ALA A 101 -3.39 -8.06 10.16
CA ALA A 101 -4.20 -8.14 11.37
C ALA A 101 -3.53 -7.49 12.59
N GLN A 102 -2.20 -7.60 12.72
CA GLN A 102 -1.46 -6.91 13.77
C GLN A 102 -1.49 -5.38 13.56
N CYS A 103 -1.34 -4.91 12.32
CA CYS A 103 -1.45 -3.50 11.94
C CYS A 103 -2.83 -2.93 12.30
N HIS A 104 -3.90 -3.66 11.99
CA HIS A 104 -5.27 -3.24 12.28
C HIS A 104 -5.56 -3.06 13.78
N GLN A 105 -4.75 -3.66 14.65
CA GLN A 105 -4.85 -3.51 16.11
C GLN A 105 -4.13 -2.27 16.65
N LEU A 106 -3.33 -1.59 15.84
CA LEU A 106 -2.65 -0.36 16.22
C LEU A 106 -3.68 0.74 16.53
N LYS A 107 -3.49 1.41 17.67
CA LYS A 107 -4.34 2.53 18.11
C LYS A 107 -3.63 3.84 17.82
N VAL A 108 -3.58 4.18 16.53
CA VAL A 108 -2.95 5.41 16.04
C VAL A 108 -4.01 6.30 15.43
N ASN A 109 -3.91 7.60 15.70
CA ASN A 109 -4.78 8.59 15.08
C ASN A 109 -4.17 9.00 13.73
N VAL A 110 -4.70 8.42 12.65
CA VAL A 110 -4.32 8.73 11.27
C VAL A 110 -5.54 9.19 10.49
N ASN A 111 -5.30 9.79 9.32
CA ASN A 111 -6.40 10.29 8.50
C ASN A 111 -7.35 9.17 8.06
N LYS A 112 -8.65 9.47 8.05
CA LYS A 112 -9.66 8.56 7.52
C LYS A 112 -9.56 8.50 6.01
N GLN A 113 -9.65 7.30 5.44
CA GLN A 113 -9.79 7.15 4.01
C GLN A 113 -11.14 7.67 3.53
N VAL A 114 -11.09 8.51 2.51
CA VAL A 114 -12.26 8.97 1.75
C VAL A 114 -12.05 8.53 0.31
N PRO A 115 -12.71 7.44 -0.15
CA PRO A 115 -12.51 6.88 -1.49
C PRO A 115 -12.63 7.90 -2.62
N GLU A 116 -13.54 8.87 -2.49
CA GLU A 116 -13.73 9.97 -3.44
C GLU A 116 -12.48 10.86 -3.55
N ASN A 117 -11.81 11.14 -2.44
CA ASN A 117 -10.59 11.95 -2.44
C ASN A 117 -9.42 11.18 -3.07
N VAL A 118 -9.32 9.87 -2.80
CA VAL A 118 -8.27 9.01 -3.38
C VAL A 118 -8.46 8.90 -4.90
N ILE A 119 -9.68 8.64 -5.36
CA ILE A 119 -9.96 8.63 -6.81
C ILE A 119 -9.73 10.02 -7.40
N GLY A 120 -10.19 11.06 -6.71
CA GLY A 120 -10.03 12.45 -7.13
C GLY A 120 -8.57 12.84 -7.32
N SER A 121 -7.65 12.42 -6.43
CA SER A 121 -6.22 12.75 -6.56
C SER A 121 -5.62 12.17 -7.84
N PHE A 122 -5.98 10.94 -8.22
CA PHE A 122 -5.55 10.33 -9.48
C PHE A 122 -6.22 10.96 -10.70
N MET A 123 -7.51 11.28 -10.61
CA MET A 123 -8.28 11.83 -11.72
C MET A 123 -8.06 13.35 -11.95
N ASN A 124 -7.57 14.08 -10.96
CA ASN A 124 -7.36 15.53 -11.07
C ASN A 124 -6.08 15.89 -11.82
N GLU A 125 -5.21 14.93 -12.15
CA GLU A 125 -4.09 15.14 -13.09
C GLU A 125 -4.62 15.25 -14.53
N GLN A 126 -5.34 16.34 -14.84
CA GLN A 126 -6.00 16.55 -16.13
C GLN A 126 -5.03 16.44 -17.32
N ALA A 127 -3.78 16.88 -17.13
CA ALA A 127 -2.74 16.76 -18.15
C ALA A 127 -2.42 15.29 -18.47
N PHE A 128 -2.27 14.45 -17.45
CA PHE A 128 -2.07 13.00 -17.61
C PHE A 128 -3.30 12.37 -18.27
N LEU A 129 -4.51 12.68 -17.78
CA LEU A 129 -5.73 12.09 -18.33
C LEU A 129 -5.95 12.47 -19.80
N ALA A 130 -5.75 13.74 -20.15
CA ALA A 130 -5.91 14.23 -21.52
C ALA A 130 -4.85 13.69 -22.49
N GLN A 131 -3.63 13.46 -22.00
CA GLN A 131 -2.55 12.91 -22.81
C GLN A 131 -2.71 11.41 -23.08
N GLN A 132 -3.15 10.65 -22.07
CA GLN A 132 -3.14 9.19 -22.13
C GLN A 132 -4.48 8.58 -22.54
N PHE A 133 -5.59 9.31 -22.37
CA PHE A 133 -6.92 8.78 -22.61
C PHE A 133 -7.73 9.68 -23.55
N SER A 134 -8.39 9.07 -24.53
CA SER A 134 -9.45 9.68 -25.32
C SER A 134 -10.62 10.14 -24.43
N THR A 135 -11.43 11.07 -24.94
CA THR A 135 -12.64 11.54 -24.24
C THR A 135 -13.59 10.39 -23.88
N GLN A 136 -13.70 9.36 -24.73
CA GLN A 136 -14.53 8.19 -24.45
C GLN A 136 -13.98 7.38 -23.25
N GLN A 137 -12.66 7.17 -23.19
CA GLN A 137 -12.00 6.51 -22.07
C GLN A 137 -12.15 7.32 -20.77
N GLN A 138 -11.95 8.63 -20.81
CA GLN A 138 -12.14 9.51 -19.65
C GLN A 138 -13.57 9.44 -19.11
N ASN A 139 -14.57 9.49 -19.98
CA ASN A 139 -15.98 9.34 -19.59
C ASN A 139 -16.28 7.96 -18.98
N ALA A 140 -15.64 6.90 -19.50
CA ALA A 140 -15.77 5.56 -18.94
C ALA A 140 -15.13 5.45 -17.54
N LEU A 141 -13.94 6.03 -17.32
CA LEU A 141 -13.30 6.11 -16.01
C LEU A 141 -14.19 6.87 -15.02
N LEU A 142 -14.76 8.00 -15.43
CA LEU A 142 -15.65 8.81 -14.58
C LEU A 142 -16.95 8.09 -14.23
N ARG A 143 -17.52 7.31 -15.14
CA ARG A 143 -18.70 6.49 -14.83
C ARG A 143 -18.34 5.38 -13.85
N CYS A 144 -17.26 4.66 -14.12
CA CYS A 144 -16.79 3.57 -13.27
C CYS A 144 -16.47 4.06 -11.85
N SER A 145 -15.82 5.21 -11.69
CA SER A 145 -15.57 5.78 -10.36
C SER A 145 -16.87 6.07 -9.61
N LYS A 146 -17.88 6.66 -10.27
CA LYS A 146 -19.19 6.90 -9.64
C LYS A 146 -19.87 5.60 -9.20
N ASP A 147 -19.81 4.56 -10.02
CA ASP A 147 -20.42 3.26 -9.73
C ASP A 147 -19.73 2.60 -8.53
N ILE A 148 -18.39 2.63 -8.48
CA ILE A 148 -17.58 2.12 -7.35
C ILE A 148 -17.94 2.86 -6.06
N ILE A 149 -17.96 4.20 -6.08
CA ILE A 149 -18.31 5.01 -4.90
C ILE A 149 -19.73 4.71 -4.44
N THR A 150 -20.67 4.56 -5.37
CA THR A 150 -22.06 4.21 -5.04
C THR A 150 -22.13 2.84 -4.35
N SER A 151 -21.40 1.83 -4.83
CA SER A 151 -21.35 0.50 -4.21
C SER A 151 -20.77 0.55 -2.80
N LEU A 152 -19.62 1.21 -2.63
CA LEU A 152 -18.97 1.37 -1.32
C LEU A 152 -19.88 2.08 -0.30
N ASN A 153 -20.64 3.09 -0.74
CA ASN A 153 -21.59 3.78 0.11
C ASN A 153 -22.82 2.91 0.45
N ALA A 154 -23.24 2.02 -0.45
CA ALA A 154 -24.34 1.09 -0.20
C ALA A 154 -23.97 -0.02 0.80
N THR A 155 -22.70 -0.43 0.86
CA THR A 155 -22.18 -1.44 1.79
C THR A 155 -21.48 -0.87 3.00
N ALA A 156 -21.40 0.46 3.12
CA ALA A 156 -20.96 1.10 4.33
C ALA A 156 -21.92 0.75 5.48
N ASP A 157 -21.41 0.08 6.52
CA ASP A 157 -22.20 -0.35 7.67
C ASP A 157 -23.11 0.79 8.20
N THR A 158 -24.42 0.61 8.02
CA THR A 158 -25.46 1.43 8.67
C THR A 158 -25.83 0.90 10.05
N THR A 159 -25.14 -0.14 10.52
CA THR A 159 -25.46 -0.86 11.77
C THR A 159 -24.90 -0.16 13.00
N SER A 160 -25.80 0.60 13.63
CA SER A 160 -26.16 0.57 15.07
C SER A 160 -25.03 0.69 16.13
N LYS A 161 -25.06 1.83 16.84
CA LYS A 161 -24.36 2.16 18.10
C LYS A 161 -22.92 2.71 18.00
N GLY A 162 -22.69 3.67 17.11
CA GLY A 162 -21.60 4.66 17.27
C GLY A 162 -20.15 4.14 17.23
N HIS A 163 -19.92 2.84 17.00
CA HIS A 163 -18.59 2.27 16.83
C HIS A 163 -18.30 2.10 15.34
N THR A 164 -17.51 3.01 14.78
CA THR A 164 -16.99 2.87 13.42
C THR A 164 -16.05 1.66 13.39
N ASN A 165 -16.31 0.66 12.56
CA ASN A 165 -15.45 -0.53 12.36
C ASN A 165 -14.15 -0.19 11.57
N LEU A 166 -13.59 0.99 11.82
CA LEU A 166 -12.38 1.48 11.18
C LEU A 166 -11.18 0.98 11.96
N VAL A 167 -10.18 0.50 11.22
CA VAL A 167 -8.91 0.02 11.73
C VAL A 167 -7.78 0.79 11.06
N CYS A 168 -6.57 0.68 11.63
CA CYS A 168 -5.36 1.25 11.05
C CYS A 168 -4.90 0.39 9.87
N CYS A 169 -5.49 0.63 8.70
CA CYS A 169 -5.15 -0.04 7.44
C CYS A 169 -3.82 0.50 6.93
N HIS A 170 -2.97 -0.39 6.41
CA HIS A 170 -1.72 -0.03 5.74
C HIS A 170 -1.98 0.66 4.41
N GLY A 171 -3.02 0.22 3.69
CA GLY A 171 -3.44 0.76 2.40
C GLY A 171 -2.61 0.35 1.18
N ASP A 172 -1.57 -0.45 1.37
CA ASP A 172 -0.73 -1.03 0.29
C ASP A 172 -0.03 -2.32 0.75
N ILE A 173 -0.80 -3.37 1.03
CA ILE A 173 -0.27 -4.68 1.47
C ILE A 173 0.32 -5.43 0.25
N ASN A 174 1.35 -4.87 -0.36
CA ASN A 174 2.15 -5.47 -1.42
C ASN A 174 3.18 -6.41 -0.82
N PHE A 175 3.43 -7.57 -1.45
CA PHE A 175 4.51 -8.47 -1.03
C PHE A 175 5.88 -7.82 -1.08
N SER A 176 6.07 -6.78 -1.90
CA SER A 176 7.30 -5.98 -1.93
C SER A 176 7.48 -5.11 -0.67
N ASN A 177 6.38 -4.84 0.06
CA ASN A 177 6.36 -4.06 1.31
C ASN A 177 6.42 -4.96 2.55
N ILE A 178 6.70 -6.25 2.38
CA ILE A 178 6.91 -7.19 3.49
C ILE A 178 8.31 -7.79 3.36
N VAL A 179 9.19 -7.45 4.30
CA VAL A 179 10.58 -7.94 4.32
C VAL A 179 10.67 -9.18 5.19
N LEU A 180 11.16 -10.27 4.63
CA LEU A 180 11.49 -11.50 5.34
C LEU A 180 12.99 -11.50 5.65
N SER A 181 13.33 -11.27 6.91
CA SER A 181 14.70 -11.27 7.38
C SER A 181 15.35 -12.65 7.26
N LEU A 182 16.69 -12.69 7.34
CA LEU A 182 17.46 -13.94 7.30
C LEU A 182 17.06 -14.95 8.41
N ASP A 183 16.58 -14.47 9.56
CA ASP A 183 16.10 -15.32 10.66
C ASP A 183 14.63 -15.76 10.51
N GLN A 184 14.01 -15.46 9.36
CA GLN A 184 12.62 -15.77 9.02
C GLN A 184 11.57 -14.92 9.77
N THR A 185 11.97 -13.81 10.40
CA THR A 185 11.03 -12.81 10.91
C THR A 185 10.55 -11.92 9.76
N ALA A 186 9.23 -11.77 9.63
CA ALA A 186 8.60 -10.92 8.63
C ALA A 186 8.23 -9.56 9.22
N TYR A 187 8.51 -8.48 8.48
CA TYR A 187 8.22 -7.10 8.86
C TYR A 187 7.40 -6.42 7.77
N LEU A 188 6.38 -5.67 8.17
CA LEU A 188 5.62 -4.78 7.29
C LEU A 188 6.29 -3.40 7.29
N VAL A 189 6.53 -2.86 6.10
CA VAL A 189 7.20 -1.57 5.88
C VAL A 189 6.40 -0.71 4.91
N ASP A 190 6.79 0.55 4.76
CA ASP A 190 6.20 1.49 3.78
C ASP A 190 4.75 1.93 4.09
N TYR A 191 4.59 2.61 5.24
CA TYR A 191 3.29 3.08 5.75
C TYR A 191 2.82 4.40 5.11
N GLU A 192 3.27 4.75 3.91
CA GLU A 192 2.92 6.03 3.26
C GLU A 192 1.43 6.14 2.91
N CYS A 193 0.76 5.00 2.69
CA CYS A 193 -0.66 4.91 2.36
C CYS A 193 -1.56 4.62 3.58
N VAL A 194 -1.01 4.71 4.80
CA VAL A 194 -1.75 4.37 6.03
C VAL A 194 -2.99 5.24 6.20
N CYS A 195 -4.09 4.62 6.61
CA CYS A 195 -5.36 5.33 6.82
C CYS A 195 -6.30 4.59 7.77
N LEU A 196 -7.29 5.30 8.32
CA LEU A 196 -8.44 4.67 8.97
C LEU A 196 -9.46 4.27 7.92
N ALA A 197 -9.63 2.97 7.73
CA ALA A 197 -10.58 2.36 6.80
C ALA A 197 -11.15 1.06 7.40
N PRO A 198 -12.24 0.50 6.85
CA PRO A 198 -12.69 -0.84 7.19
C PRO A 198 -11.61 -1.87 6.84
N ALA A 199 -11.50 -2.96 7.61
CA ALA A 199 -10.51 -4.01 7.37
C ALA A 199 -10.65 -4.65 5.97
N GLU A 200 -11.86 -4.62 5.40
CA GLU A 200 -12.15 -5.07 4.04
C GLU A 200 -11.33 -4.35 2.97
N TYR A 201 -10.92 -3.11 3.22
CA TYR A 201 -10.06 -2.36 2.30
C TYR A 201 -8.69 -3.02 2.14
N ASP A 202 -7.98 -3.30 3.24
CA ASP A 202 -6.65 -3.93 3.16
C ASP A 202 -6.71 -5.36 2.64
N LEU A 203 -7.78 -6.09 2.94
CA LEU A 203 -8.02 -7.43 2.36
C LEU A 203 -8.17 -7.37 0.84
N ALA A 204 -8.95 -6.41 0.34
CA ALA A 204 -9.09 -6.18 -1.09
C ALA A 204 -7.78 -5.70 -1.73
N MET A 205 -7.05 -4.80 -1.07
CA MET A 205 -5.78 -4.28 -1.56
C MET A 205 -4.74 -5.39 -1.67
N LEU A 206 -4.60 -6.25 -0.67
CA LEU A 206 -3.71 -7.42 -0.70
C LEU A 206 -3.98 -8.31 -1.92
N VAL A 207 -5.26 -8.55 -2.25
CA VAL A 207 -5.65 -9.35 -3.41
C VAL A 207 -5.29 -8.64 -4.71
N ALA A 208 -5.68 -7.36 -4.84
CA ALA A 208 -5.49 -6.60 -6.07
C ALA A 208 -4.02 -6.34 -6.39
N VAL A 209 -3.25 -5.80 -5.44
CA VAL A 209 -1.87 -5.34 -5.71
C VAL A 209 -0.89 -6.48 -5.96
N ASN A 210 -1.16 -7.66 -5.40
CA ASN A 210 -0.36 -8.87 -5.62
C ASN A 210 -0.89 -9.74 -6.77
N ASN A 211 -1.91 -9.27 -7.51
CA ASN A 211 -2.57 -10.01 -8.60
C ASN A 211 -2.97 -11.44 -8.19
N LEU A 212 -3.58 -11.59 -7.01
CA LEU A 212 -4.03 -12.89 -6.54
C LEU A 212 -5.26 -13.32 -7.35
N ASN A 213 -5.31 -14.59 -7.74
CA ASN A 213 -6.49 -15.17 -8.36
C ASN A 213 -7.71 -15.09 -7.43
N GLU A 214 -8.90 -14.95 -8.02
CA GLU A 214 -10.16 -14.79 -7.25
C GLU A 214 -10.45 -15.96 -6.31
N ASP A 215 -9.99 -17.17 -6.63
CA ASP A 215 -10.12 -18.37 -5.78
C ASP A 215 -9.38 -18.23 -4.44
N LYS A 216 -8.34 -17.38 -4.37
CA LYS A 216 -7.56 -17.10 -3.16
C LYS A 216 -8.25 -16.14 -2.19
N LEU A 217 -9.30 -15.42 -2.60
CA LEU A 217 -10.01 -14.50 -1.72
C LEU A 217 -10.53 -15.20 -0.46
N SER A 218 -11.06 -16.41 -0.61
CA SER A 218 -11.54 -17.23 0.52
C SER A 218 -10.41 -17.58 1.51
N LEU A 219 -9.22 -17.88 1.00
CA LEU A 219 -8.03 -18.19 1.81
C LEU A 219 -7.55 -16.95 2.56
N VAL A 220 -7.47 -15.79 1.89
CA VAL A 220 -7.06 -14.50 2.47
C VAL A 220 -7.96 -14.15 3.66
N ILE A 221 -9.29 -14.18 3.47
CA ILE A 221 -10.26 -13.88 4.53
C ILE A 221 -10.13 -14.88 5.68
N LYS A 222 -10.07 -16.18 5.38
CA LYS A 222 -9.93 -17.24 6.38
C LYS A 222 -8.67 -17.07 7.23
N LEU A 223 -7.54 -16.72 6.63
CA LEU A 223 -6.27 -16.55 7.35
C LEU A 223 -6.30 -15.28 8.22
N TYR A 224 -6.82 -14.17 7.70
CA TYR A 224 -6.99 -12.94 8.47
C TYR A 224 -7.90 -13.15 9.69
N GLN A 225 -9.03 -13.83 9.51
CA GLN A 225 -10.00 -14.07 10.60
C GLN A 225 -9.45 -14.93 11.75
N LYS A 226 -8.32 -15.64 11.57
CA LYS A 226 -7.64 -16.32 12.69
C LYS A 226 -7.06 -15.36 13.73
N HIS A 227 -6.88 -14.10 13.37
CA HIS A 227 -6.15 -13.10 14.16
C HIS A 227 -7.03 -11.99 14.74
N ILE A 228 -8.33 -12.01 14.46
CA ILE A 228 -9.29 -10.98 14.87
C ILE A 228 -10.55 -11.61 15.46
N HIS A 229 -11.32 -10.80 16.17
CA HIS A 229 -12.67 -11.17 16.62
C HIS A 229 -13.70 -10.50 15.70
N GLY A 230 -14.58 -11.30 15.11
CA GLY A 230 -15.65 -10.82 14.23
C GLY A 230 -15.57 -11.38 12.82
N ASP A 231 -16.63 -11.11 12.07
CA ASP A 231 -16.78 -11.58 10.70
C ASP A 231 -16.48 -10.46 9.70
N ILE A 232 -15.83 -10.85 8.61
CA ILE A 232 -15.56 -9.96 7.47
C ILE A 232 -16.79 -9.90 6.58
N ASN A 233 -17.20 -8.68 6.21
CA ASN A 233 -18.28 -8.50 5.26
C ASN A 233 -17.77 -8.78 3.83
N GLN A 234 -18.01 -9.99 3.33
CA GLN A 234 -17.52 -10.41 2.02
C GLN A 234 -18.02 -9.55 0.86
N THR A 235 -19.25 -9.03 0.94
CA THR A 235 -19.78 -8.11 -0.08
C THR A 235 -18.95 -6.83 -0.11
N ARG A 236 -18.65 -6.27 1.07
CA ARG A 236 -17.81 -5.07 1.19
C ARG A 236 -16.37 -5.30 0.72
N VAL A 237 -15.80 -6.48 0.95
CA VAL A 237 -14.48 -6.83 0.36
C VAL A 237 -14.53 -6.79 -1.16
N LYS A 238 -15.59 -7.32 -1.79
CA LYS A 238 -15.73 -7.29 -3.26
C LYS A 238 -15.89 -5.87 -3.80
N ASP A 239 -16.62 -5.01 -3.10
CA ASP A 239 -16.76 -3.60 -3.48
C ASP A 239 -15.41 -2.86 -3.39
N TYR A 240 -14.67 -3.08 -2.29
CA TYR A 240 -13.31 -2.56 -2.16
C TYR A 240 -12.35 -3.17 -3.18
N LEU A 241 -12.57 -4.39 -3.65
CA LEU A 241 -11.73 -5.00 -4.67
C LEU A 241 -11.85 -4.28 -6.01
N GLN A 242 -13.08 -3.88 -6.40
CA GLN A 242 -13.30 -3.02 -7.56
C GLN A 242 -12.63 -1.65 -7.38
N PHE A 243 -12.72 -1.07 -6.19
CA PHE A 243 -12.00 0.16 -5.86
C PHE A 243 -10.48 0.01 -6.00
N CYS A 244 -9.88 -1.05 -5.45
CA CYS A 244 -8.44 -1.29 -5.49
C CYS A 244 -7.95 -1.51 -6.93
N TYR A 245 -8.65 -2.32 -7.73
CA TYR A 245 -8.33 -2.48 -9.16
C TYR A 245 -8.35 -1.14 -9.92
N PHE A 246 -9.33 -0.28 -9.60
CA PHE A 246 -9.43 1.03 -10.23
C PHE A 246 -8.26 1.95 -9.88
N ILE A 247 -7.96 2.12 -8.59
CA ILE A 247 -6.89 3.03 -8.16
C ILE A 247 -5.50 2.49 -8.53
N ASN A 248 -5.25 1.18 -8.44
CA ASN A 248 -3.98 0.58 -8.85
C ASN A 248 -3.77 0.74 -10.36
N GLY A 249 -4.81 0.52 -11.17
CA GLY A 249 -4.71 0.71 -12.62
C GLY A 249 -4.40 2.16 -13.00
N LEU A 250 -5.01 3.15 -12.32
CA LEU A 250 -4.67 4.57 -12.49
C LEU A 250 -3.23 4.86 -12.06
N TRP A 251 -2.80 4.36 -10.90
CA TRP A 251 -1.43 4.53 -10.41
C TRP A 251 -0.40 3.95 -11.39
N TYR A 252 -0.61 2.73 -11.89
CA TYR A 252 0.28 2.11 -12.87
C TYR A 252 0.34 2.92 -14.18
N ALA A 253 -0.79 3.40 -14.68
CA ALA A 253 -0.81 4.23 -15.88
C ALA A 253 -0.04 5.56 -15.68
N GLN A 254 -0.16 6.20 -14.51
CA GLN A 254 0.66 7.37 -14.16
C GLN A 254 2.14 7.03 -14.02
N ALA A 255 2.48 5.89 -13.40
CA ALA A 255 3.85 5.41 -13.25
C ALA A 255 4.51 5.15 -14.62
N TYR A 256 3.76 4.60 -15.59
CA TYR A 256 4.21 4.48 -16.98
C TYR A 256 4.51 5.86 -17.57
N ASN A 257 3.61 6.83 -17.44
CA ASN A 257 3.83 8.17 -17.98
C ASN A 257 5.10 8.86 -17.42
N LYS A 258 5.45 8.57 -16.16
CA LYS A 258 6.65 9.12 -15.51
C LYS A 258 7.95 8.37 -15.86
N SER A 259 7.88 7.07 -16.14
CA SER A 259 9.07 6.20 -16.26
C SER A 259 9.30 5.59 -17.64
N ASN A 260 8.26 5.56 -18.49
CA ASN A 260 8.19 4.84 -19.76
C ASN A 260 8.46 3.32 -19.66
N LEU A 261 8.29 2.72 -18.48
CA LEU A 261 8.51 1.29 -18.27
C LEU A 261 7.26 0.47 -18.63
N GLN A 262 7.37 -0.37 -19.66
CA GLN A 262 6.27 -1.19 -20.20
C GLN A 262 5.61 -2.14 -19.18
N GLN A 263 6.34 -2.52 -18.13
CA GLN A 263 5.79 -3.33 -17.04
C GLN A 263 4.55 -2.66 -16.40
N PHE A 264 4.49 -1.34 -16.31
CA PHE A 264 3.35 -0.63 -15.73
C PHE A 264 2.14 -0.63 -16.64
N VAL A 265 2.34 -0.64 -17.97
CA VAL A 265 1.24 -0.83 -18.92
C VAL A 265 0.62 -2.22 -18.72
N HIS A 266 1.45 -3.25 -18.56
CA HIS A 266 0.96 -4.61 -18.29
C HIS A 266 0.18 -4.68 -16.98
N LEU A 267 0.73 -4.12 -15.90
CA LEU A 267 0.06 -4.08 -14.58
C LEU A 267 -1.26 -3.29 -14.64
N ALA A 268 -1.30 -2.13 -15.30
CA ALA A 268 -2.54 -1.38 -15.47
C ALA A 268 -3.63 -2.19 -16.19
N LYS A 269 -3.26 -2.87 -17.29
CA LYS A 269 -4.16 -3.76 -18.05
C LYS A 269 -4.65 -4.93 -17.18
N GLN A 270 -3.76 -5.52 -16.39
CA GLN A 270 -4.11 -6.59 -15.45
C GLN A 270 -5.12 -6.13 -14.39
N GLN A 271 -5.04 -4.90 -13.90
CA GLN A 271 -6.02 -4.41 -12.93
C GLN A 271 -7.37 -4.11 -13.59
N TRP A 272 -7.38 -3.40 -14.72
CA TRP A 272 -8.62 -2.97 -15.37
C TRP A 272 -9.42 -4.07 -16.07
N GLN A 273 -8.81 -5.24 -16.36
CA GLN A 273 -9.57 -6.38 -16.88
C GLN A 273 -10.63 -6.88 -15.87
N HIS A 274 -10.46 -6.60 -14.58
CA HIS A 274 -11.41 -6.95 -13.51
C HIS A 274 -12.53 -5.93 -13.34
N LEU A 275 -12.49 -4.82 -14.08
CA LEU A 275 -13.49 -3.76 -14.02
C LEU A 275 -14.48 -3.90 -15.17
N PRO A 276 -15.74 -3.44 -15.01
CA PRO A 276 -16.78 -3.53 -16.02
C PRO A 276 -16.61 -2.50 -17.14
N PHE A 277 -15.38 -2.31 -17.63
CA PHE A 277 -15.12 -1.53 -18.84
C PHE A 277 -15.51 -2.34 -20.08
N GLN A 278 -15.75 -1.64 -21.20
CA GLN A 278 -15.70 -2.31 -22.48
C GLN A 278 -14.27 -2.85 -22.65
N GLN A 279 -14.12 -4.18 -22.74
CA GLN A 279 -12.84 -4.90 -22.70
C GLN A 279 -11.80 -4.50 -23.76
N ASN A 280 -12.11 -3.56 -24.66
CA ASN A 280 -11.17 -3.04 -25.66
C ASN A 280 -10.76 -1.59 -25.40
N LEU A 281 -11.35 -0.92 -24.41
CA LEU A 281 -11.26 0.54 -24.30
C LEU A 281 -9.91 1.01 -23.76
N PHE A 282 -9.25 0.24 -22.88
CA PHE A 282 -8.02 0.67 -22.19
C PHE A 282 -6.76 -0.12 -22.59
N PHE A 283 -6.86 -1.00 -23.57
CA PHE A 283 -5.76 -1.89 -23.96
C PHE A 283 -4.79 -1.27 -24.98
N ASN A 284 -5.04 -0.04 -25.43
CA ASN A 284 -4.24 0.71 -26.40
C ASN A 284 -3.39 1.85 -25.78
N ILE A 285 -3.17 1.84 -24.46
CA ILE A 285 -2.06 2.61 -23.85
C ILE A 285 -0.74 1.93 -24.21
#